data_AF-A0A2T1EIL3-F1
#
_entry.id   AF-A0A2T1EIL3-F1
#
_cell.length_a   1.000
_cell.length_b   1.000
_cell.length_c   1.000
_cell.angle_alpha   90.00
_cell.angle_beta   90.00
_cell.angle_gamma   90.00
#
_symmetry.space_group_name_H-M   'P 1'
#
loop_
_entity.id
_entity.type
_entity.pdbx_description
1 polymer ?
#
loop_
_entity_poly.entity_id
_entity_poly.type
_entity_poly.pdbx_seq_one_letter_code
_entity_poly.pdbx_strand_id
1 'polypeptide(L)'
;MSQTSPELQTEVRALQAEVATLQESREKLRIQRSECRVAVSFPKNNTPEAIAEFHQQNAAFGEQWLQQIQEIDRETQIIEKQLQQKQAVLDYKQGELDKLLAGQHWQEVENHVQTGEKRLQAQARRVNQAAAQLEAEIQTLKELYDILNPSYSEWFQQQTEIVDFSAKTIPYAFPGSSGLILGNKEIEWEKK
;
A
#
# COMPACT_ATOMS: atom_id res chain seq x y z
N MET A 1 -16.17 0.26 22.61
CA MET A 1 -14.71 0.47 22.58
C MET A 1 -14.27 0.07 21.19
N SER A 2 -13.95 1.03 20.31
CA SER A 2 -13.48 0.71 18.95
C SER A 2 -12.03 0.21 19.05
N GLN A 3 -11.75 -0.99 18.55
CA GLN A 3 -10.39 -1.56 18.53
C GLN A 3 -9.45 -0.67 17.71
N THR A 4 -8.20 -0.51 18.16
CA THR A 4 -7.17 0.25 17.43
C THR A 4 -6.46 -0.64 16.38
N SER A 5 -5.88 -0.03 15.33
CA SER A 5 -5.14 -0.76 14.29
C SER A 5 -4.03 -1.69 14.85
N PRO A 6 -3.21 -1.29 15.85
CA PRO A 6 -2.19 -2.16 16.43
C PRO A 6 -2.75 -3.35 17.22
N GLU A 7 -3.85 -3.14 17.95
CA GLU A 7 -4.55 -4.21 18.67
C GLU A 7 -5.10 -5.23 17.67
N LEU A 8 -5.76 -4.76 16.61
CA LEU A 8 -6.34 -5.61 15.57
C LEU A 8 -5.27 -6.38 14.78
N GLN A 9 -4.11 -5.76 14.48
CA GLN A 9 -2.96 -6.45 13.88
C GLN A 9 -2.42 -7.58 14.76
N THR A 10 -2.39 -7.36 16.08
CA THR A 10 -1.94 -8.36 17.04
C THR A 10 -2.91 -9.53 17.08
N GLU A 11 -4.22 -9.25 17.10
CA GLU A 11 -5.28 -10.26 17.06
C GLU A 11 -5.25 -11.08 15.77
N VAL A 12 -5.11 -10.42 14.60
CA VAL A 12 -4.98 -11.09 13.30
C VAL A 12 -3.77 -12.02 13.28
N ARG A 13 -2.61 -11.56 13.78
CA ARG A 13 -1.39 -12.38 13.84
C ARG A 13 -1.56 -13.60 14.76
N ALA A 14 -2.21 -13.42 15.91
CA ALA A 14 -2.51 -14.51 16.82
C ALA A 14 -3.42 -15.55 16.16
N LEU A 15 -4.51 -15.10 15.49
CA LEU A 15 -5.42 -15.97 14.76
C LEU A 15 -4.73 -16.72 13.61
N GLN A 16 -3.82 -16.08 12.87
CA GLN A 16 -3.03 -16.74 11.83
C GLN A 16 -2.16 -17.86 12.39
N ALA A 17 -1.52 -17.64 13.55
CA ALA A 17 -0.72 -18.67 14.21
C ALA A 17 -1.58 -19.84 14.70
N GLU A 18 -2.77 -19.56 15.23
CA GLU A 18 -3.72 -20.61 15.64
C GLU A 18 -4.23 -21.43 14.44
N VAL A 19 -4.57 -20.78 13.33
CA VAL A 19 -4.97 -21.45 12.09
C VAL A 19 -3.84 -22.34 11.56
N ALA A 20 -2.60 -21.84 11.54
CA ALA A 20 -1.44 -22.63 11.12
C ALA A 20 -1.24 -23.88 12.00
N THR A 21 -1.36 -23.73 13.32
CA THR A 21 -1.26 -24.84 14.28
C THR A 21 -2.33 -25.91 14.04
N LEU A 22 -3.58 -25.49 13.76
CA LEU A 22 -4.66 -26.41 13.45
C LEU A 22 -4.46 -27.09 12.08
N GLN A 23 -3.92 -26.39 11.09
CA GLN A 23 -3.60 -26.97 9.78
C GLN A 23 -2.52 -28.06 9.89
N GLU A 24 -1.47 -27.80 10.68
CA GLU A 24 -0.44 -28.80 10.99
C GLU A 24 -1.03 -30.01 11.71
N SER A 25 -1.95 -29.79 12.67
CA SER A 25 -2.60 -30.86 13.42
C SER A 25 -3.48 -31.73 12.51
N ARG A 26 -4.23 -31.12 11.59
CA ARG A 26 -4.99 -31.84 10.56
C ARG A 26 -4.09 -32.68 9.68
N GLU A 27 -2.94 -32.15 9.26
CA GLU A 27 -2.02 -32.89 8.40
C GLU A 27 -1.40 -34.09 9.14
N LYS A 28 -1.08 -33.95 10.44
CA LYS A 28 -0.66 -35.08 11.28
C LYS A 28 -1.71 -36.18 11.34
N LEU A 29 -2.97 -35.84 11.58
CA LEU A 29 -4.07 -36.82 11.59
C LEU A 29 -4.25 -37.50 10.22
N ARG A 30 -4.09 -36.73 9.14
CA ARG A 30 -4.17 -37.26 7.77
C ARG A 30 -3.07 -38.29 7.50
N ILE A 31 -1.85 -38.01 7.94
CA ILE A 31 -0.71 -38.94 7.86
C ILE A 31 -1.01 -40.19 8.69
N GLN A 32 -1.39 -40.04 9.96
CA GLN A 32 -1.74 -41.17 10.83
C GLN A 32 -2.82 -42.06 10.21
N ARG A 33 -3.88 -41.46 9.65
CA ARG A 33 -4.94 -42.19 8.95
C ARG A 33 -4.41 -42.99 7.75
N SER A 34 -3.43 -42.46 7.03
CA SER A 34 -2.82 -43.13 5.87
C SER A 34 -1.87 -44.27 6.26
N GLU A 35 -1.33 -44.22 7.47
CA GLU A 35 -0.44 -45.24 8.04
C GLU A 35 -1.22 -46.41 8.66
N CYS A 36 -2.51 -46.23 8.98
CA CYS A 36 -3.41 -47.31 9.41
C CYS A 36 -3.55 -48.39 8.33
N ARG A 37 -2.70 -49.43 8.39
CA ARG A 37 -2.71 -50.59 7.48
C ARG A 37 -3.09 -51.87 8.21
N VAL A 38 -3.84 -52.73 7.52
CA VAL A 38 -4.16 -54.08 8.02
C VAL A 38 -3.03 -55.03 7.62
N ALA A 39 -2.31 -55.57 8.62
CA ALA A 39 -1.33 -56.63 8.41
C ALA A 39 -2.01 -57.99 8.61
N VAL A 40 -2.31 -58.69 7.51
CA VAL A 40 -2.88 -60.05 7.56
C VAL A 40 -1.75 -61.06 7.55
N SER A 41 -1.65 -61.87 8.59
CA SER A 41 -0.66 -62.97 8.69
C SER A 41 -1.37 -64.31 8.56
N PHE A 42 -1.16 -65.01 7.45
CA PHE A 42 -1.81 -66.28 7.18
C PHE A 42 -1.28 -67.41 8.08
N PRO A 43 -2.13 -68.39 8.47
CA PRO A 43 -1.71 -69.53 9.28
C PRO A 43 -0.72 -70.41 8.52
N LYS A 44 0.21 -71.04 9.24
CA LYS A 44 1.26 -71.90 8.66
C LYS A 44 0.76 -73.28 8.22
N ASN A 45 -0.41 -73.69 8.71
CA ASN A 45 -1.04 -74.98 8.49
C ASN A 45 -2.57 -74.83 8.41
N ASN A 46 -3.20 -75.71 7.63
CA ASN A 46 -4.64 -75.64 7.34
C ASN A 46 -5.49 -76.48 8.31
N THR A 47 -5.06 -76.58 9.58
CA THR A 47 -5.90 -77.26 10.59
C THR A 47 -7.13 -76.41 10.89
N PRO A 48 -8.31 -77.01 11.13
CA PRO A 48 -9.51 -76.28 11.48
C PRO A 48 -9.32 -75.29 12.64
N GLU A 49 -8.52 -75.69 13.63
CA GLU A 49 -8.19 -74.87 14.81
C GLU A 49 -7.33 -73.65 14.43
N ALA A 50 -6.32 -73.83 13.56
CA ALA A 50 -5.46 -72.73 13.12
C ALA A 50 -6.21 -71.72 12.24
N ILE A 51 -7.18 -72.19 11.45
CA ILE A 51 -8.07 -71.34 10.65
C ILE A 51 -9.02 -70.56 11.57
N ALA A 52 -9.61 -71.23 12.58
CA ALA A 52 -10.50 -70.58 13.54
C ALA A 52 -9.78 -69.50 14.37
N GLU A 53 -8.58 -69.78 14.86
CA GLU A 53 -7.74 -68.81 15.58
C GLU A 53 -7.36 -67.62 14.69
N PHE A 54 -7.00 -67.86 13.42
CA PHE A 54 -6.73 -66.80 12.44
C PHE A 54 -7.95 -65.89 12.22
N HIS A 55 -9.14 -66.47 12.06
CA HIS A 55 -10.37 -65.68 11.91
C HIS A 55 -10.69 -64.85 13.16
N GLN A 56 -10.53 -65.43 14.35
CA GLN A 56 -10.77 -64.74 15.61
C GLN A 56 -9.78 -63.58 15.81
N GLN A 57 -8.49 -63.80 15.55
CA GLN A 57 -7.46 -62.76 15.65
C GLN A 57 -7.72 -61.64 14.64
N ASN A 58 -8.01 -61.98 13.38
CA ASN A 58 -8.32 -60.98 12.36
C ASN A 58 -9.58 -60.18 12.68
N ALA A 59 -10.62 -60.81 13.26
CA ALA A 59 -11.81 -60.10 13.68
C ALA A 59 -11.49 -59.08 14.80
N ALA A 60 -10.73 -59.49 15.81
CA ALA A 60 -10.30 -58.61 16.89
C ALA A 60 -9.40 -57.45 16.39
N PHE A 61 -8.43 -57.74 15.51
CA PHE A 61 -7.61 -56.70 14.88
C PHE A 61 -8.44 -55.76 14.00
N GLY A 62 -9.43 -56.29 13.27
CA GLY A 62 -10.33 -55.52 12.43
C GLY A 62 -11.20 -54.55 13.24
N GLU A 63 -11.73 -54.99 14.39
CA GLU A 63 -12.50 -54.14 15.30
C GLU A 63 -11.65 -53.01 15.90
N GLN A 64 -10.44 -53.33 16.38
CA GLN A 64 -9.52 -52.32 16.93
C GLN A 64 -9.11 -51.28 15.87
N TRP A 65 -8.85 -51.72 14.64
CA TRP A 65 -8.49 -50.84 13.54
C TRP A 65 -9.66 -49.92 13.13
N LEU A 66 -10.88 -50.46 13.09
CA LEU A 66 -12.08 -49.67 12.81
C LEU A 66 -12.28 -48.58 13.86
N GLN A 67 -12.06 -48.90 15.14
CA GLN A 67 -12.12 -47.92 16.22
C GLN A 67 -11.07 -46.81 16.06
N GLN A 68 -9.81 -47.17 15.74
CA GLN A 68 -8.75 -46.18 15.51
C GLN A 68 -9.08 -45.23 14.36
N ILE A 69 -9.59 -45.74 13.24
CA ILE A 69 -9.99 -44.88 12.11
C ILE A 69 -11.16 -43.98 12.48
N GLN A 70 -12.16 -44.50 13.20
CA GLN A 70 -13.29 -43.70 13.65
C GLN A 70 -12.86 -42.58 14.59
N GLU A 71 -11.89 -42.83 15.48
CA GLU A 71 -11.31 -41.81 16.36
C GLU A 71 -10.61 -40.72 15.54
N ILE A 72 -9.73 -41.11 14.60
CA ILE A 72 -9.01 -40.16 13.73
C ILE A 72 -9.98 -39.35 12.85
N ASP A 73 -11.01 -39.99 12.29
CA ASP A 73 -12.02 -39.32 11.47
C ASP A 73 -12.83 -38.32 12.31
N ARG A 74 -13.17 -38.68 13.56
CA ARG A 74 -13.86 -37.79 14.50
C ARG A 74 -12.99 -36.58 14.89
N GLU A 75 -11.73 -36.81 15.23
CA GLU A 75 -10.79 -35.73 15.56
C GLU A 75 -10.56 -34.81 14.36
N THR A 76 -10.44 -35.38 13.16
CA THR A 76 -10.30 -34.61 11.91
C THR A 76 -11.51 -33.70 11.70
N GLN A 77 -12.74 -34.20 11.86
CA GLN A 77 -13.95 -33.39 11.75
C GLN A 77 -14.02 -32.25 12.79
N ILE A 78 -13.52 -32.48 14.00
CA ILE A 78 -13.46 -31.44 15.04
C ILE A 78 -12.49 -30.34 14.61
N ILE A 79 -11.29 -30.70 14.16
CA ILE A 79 -10.27 -29.74 13.69
C ILE A 79 -10.76 -28.99 12.46
N GLU A 80 -11.44 -29.64 11.51
CA GLU A 80 -12.01 -28.99 10.34
C GLU A 80 -13.04 -27.93 10.70
N LYS A 81 -13.94 -28.21 11.65
CA LYS A 81 -14.91 -27.23 12.16
C LYS A 81 -14.21 -26.05 12.84
N GLN A 82 -13.19 -26.32 13.66
CA GLN A 82 -12.41 -25.27 14.30
C GLN A 82 -11.65 -24.40 13.29
N LEU A 83 -11.08 -25.01 12.25
CA LEU A 83 -10.42 -24.30 11.15
C LEU A 83 -11.40 -23.41 10.42
N GLN A 84 -12.58 -23.91 10.06
CA GLN A 84 -13.60 -23.12 9.37
C GLN A 84 -14.04 -21.90 10.21
N GLN A 85 -14.26 -22.10 11.50
CA GLN A 85 -14.63 -21.01 12.42
C GLN A 85 -13.51 -19.98 12.55
N LYS A 86 -12.28 -20.42 12.80
CA LYS A 86 -11.14 -19.49 12.97
C LYS A 86 -10.79 -18.77 11.66
N GLN A 87 -10.90 -19.44 10.52
CA GLN A 87 -10.68 -18.80 9.22
C GLN A 87 -11.73 -17.72 8.95
N ALA A 88 -13.01 -17.97 9.24
CA ALA A 88 -14.05 -16.97 9.08
C ALA A 88 -13.82 -15.73 9.98
N VAL A 89 -13.37 -15.94 11.22
CA VAL A 89 -13.01 -14.85 12.13
C VAL A 89 -11.77 -14.09 11.61
N LEU A 90 -10.76 -14.81 11.13
CA LEU A 90 -9.56 -14.22 10.54
C LEU A 90 -9.89 -13.35 9.33
N ASP A 91 -10.70 -13.85 8.39
CA ASP A 91 -11.09 -13.12 7.18
C ASP A 91 -11.87 -11.85 7.53
N TYR A 92 -12.79 -11.93 8.51
CA TYR A 92 -13.51 -10.78 9.02
C TYR A 92 -12.57 -9.73 9.62
N LYS A 93 -11.65 -10.16 10.50
CA LYS A 93 -10.71 -9.27 11.19
C LYS A 93 -9.68 -8.65 10.24
N GLN A 94 -9.22 -9.40 9.25
CA GLN A 94 -8.37 -8.89 8.18
C GLN A 94 -9.11 -7.80 7.38
N GLY A 95 -10.38 -8.03 7.02
CA GLY A 95 -11.19 -7.02 6.34
C GLY A 95 -11.44 -5.75 7.17
N GLU A 96 -11.59 -5.86 8.49
CA GLU A 96 -11.64 -4.68 9.38
C GLU A 96 -10.31 -3.92 9.40
N LEU A 97 -9.19 -4.65 9.45
CA LEU A 97 -7.85 -4.06 9.47
C LEU A 97 -7.55 -3.30 8.17
N ASP A 98 -7.85 -3.91 7.03
CA ASP A 98 -7.61 -3.29 5.72
C ASP A 98 -8.42 -2.00 5.56
N LYS A 99 -9.67 -1.97 6.05
CA LYS A 99 -10.50 -0.75 6.07
C LYS A 99 -9.91 0.34 6.94
N LEU A 100 -9.42 0.00 8.14
CA LEU A 100 -8.81 0.96 9.04
C LEU A 100 -7.53 1.55 8.45
N LEU A 101 -6.66 0.70 7.88
CA LEU A 101 -5.42 1.14 7.24
C LEU A 101 -5.69 2.02 6.02
N ALA A 102 -6.66 1.64 5.19
CA ALA A 102 -7.08 2.46 4.05
C ALA A 102 -7.61 3.82 4.50
N GLY A 103 -8.46 3.87 5.54
CA GLY A 103 -8.98 5.12 6.09
C GLY A 103 -7.88 6.05 6.59
N GLN A 104 -6.90 5.52 7.32
CA GLN A 104 -5.73 6.29 7.78
C GLN A 104 -4.88 6.81 6.63
N HIS A 105 -4.63 5.98 5.63
CA HIS A 105 -3.86 6.37 4.45
C HIS A 105 -4.52 7.51 3.68
N TRP A 106 -5.83 7.42 3.43
CA TRP A 106 -6.57 8.47 2.72
C TRP A 106 -6.57 9.79 3.49
N GLN A 107 -6.68 9.74 4.81
CA GLN A 107 -6.60 10.93 5.66
C GLN A 107 -5.21 11.57 5.62
N GLU A 108 -4.14 10.77 5.58
CA GLU A 108 -2.78 11.28 5.43
C GLU A 108 -2.56 11.94 4.06
N VAL A 109 -3.02 11.28 2.99
CA VAL A 109 -2.98 11.84 1.63
C VAL A 109 -3.75 13.15 1.55
N GLU A 110 -4.96 13.21 2.10
CA GLU A 110 -5.78 14.42 2.12
C GLU A 110 -5.06 15.56 2.86
N ASN A 111 -4.51 15.30 4.04
CA ASN A 111 -3.74 16.29 4.81
C ASN A 111 -2.51 16.79 4.04
N HIS A 112 -1.79 15.88 3.37
CA HIS A 112 -0.62 16.21 2.57
C HIS A 112 -1.00 17.09 1.38
N VAL A 113 -2.08 16.77 0.66
CA VAL A 113 -2.60 17.58 -0.46
C VAL A 113 -3.01 18.96 0.03
N GLN A 114 -3.84 19.07 1.07
CA GLN A 114 -4.30 20.37 1.58
C GLN A 114 -3.14 21.27 2.05
N THR A 115 -2.15 20.68 2.71
CA THR A 115 -0.97 21.44 3.17
C THR A 115 -0.06 21.83 2.00
N GLY A 116 0.12 20.91 1.05
CA GLY A 116 0.89 21.15 -0.17
C GLY A 116 0.29 22.25 -1.03
N GLU A 117 -1.03 22.24 -1.24
CA GLU A 117 -1.74 23.25 -2.01
C GLU A 117 -1.59 24.65 -1.42
N LYS A 118 -1.75 24.79 -0.09
CA LYS A 118 -1.55 26.09 0.59
C LYS A 118 -0.14 26.62 0.41
N ARG A 119 0.87 25.75 0.55
CA ARG A 119 2.29 26.13 0.35
C ARG A 119 2.56 26.50 -1.11
N LEU A 120 2.02 25.73 -2.06
CA LEU A 120 2.17 25.98 -3.49
C LEU A 120 1.54 27.32 -3.89
N GLN A 121 0.32 27.62 -3.41
CA GLN A 121 -0.34 28.90 -3.63
C GLN A 121 0.43 30.08 -3.02
N ALA A 122 0.94 29.91 -1.80
CA ALA A 122 1.77 30.93 -1.16
C ALA A 122 3.04 31.21 -1.96
N GLN A 123 3.69 30.17 -2.48
CA GLN A 123 4.88 30.32 -3.29
C GLN A 123 4.57 30.97 -4.65
N ALA A 124 3.47 30.60 -5.30
CA ALA A 124 3.02 31.24 -6.54
C ALA A 124 2.77 32.75 -6.34
N ARG A 125 2.15 33.16 -5.22
CA ARG A 125 1.98 34.59 -4.89
C ARG A 125 3.32 35.31 -4.72
N ARG A 126 4.31 34.67 -4.08
CA ARG A 126 5.66 35.24 -3.92
C ARG A 126 6.38 35.39 -5.25
N VAL A 127 6.26 34.41 -6.14
CA VAL A 127 6.77 34.49 -7.52
C VAL A 127 6.15 35.69 -8.23
N ASN A 128 4.83 35.85 -8.16
CA ASN A 128 4.14 36.95 -8.84
C ASN A 128 4.50 38.33 -8.25
N GLN A 129 4.75 38.41 -6.94
CA GLN A 129 5.25 39.63 -6.30
C GLN A 129 6.67 39.98 -6.75
N ALA A 130 7.57 39.01 -6.80
CA ALA A 130 8.94 39.19 -7.29
C ALA A 130 8.94 39.58 -8.78
N ALA A 131 8.05 38.98 -9.57
CA ALA A 131 7.85 39.35 -10.96
C ALA A 131 7.42 40.81 -11.10
N ALA A 132 6.43 41.27 -10.34
CA ALA A 132 6.00 42.67 -10.38
C ALA A 132 7.12 43.65 -10.00
N GLN A 133 7.95 43.30 -9.00
CA GLN A 133 9.10 44.12 -8.61
C GLN A 133 10.14 44.19 -9.74
N LEU A 134 10.48 43.06 -10.34
CA LEU A 134 11.45 43.01 -11.43
C LEU A 134 10.93 43.72 -12.70
N GLU A 135 9.62 43.65 -12.99
CA GLU A 135 8.99 44.41 -14.07
C GLU A 135 9.19 45.93 -13.87
N ALA A 136 8.95 46.44 -12.66
CA ALA A 136 9.14 47.85 -12.33
C ALA A 136 10.61 48.30 -12.41
N GLU A 137 11.56 47.47 -11.97
CA GLU A 137 13.00 47.77 -12.08
C GLU A 137 13.46 47.81 -13.55
N ILE A 138 12.96 46.90 -14.39
CA ILE A 138 13.24 46.88 -15.84
C ILE A 138 12.71 48.15 -16.51
N GLN A 139 11.50 48.59 -16.16
CA GLN A 139 10.92 49.85 -16.65
C GLN A 139 11.75 51.06 -16.21
N THR A 140 12.14 51.11 -14.92
CA THR A 140 12.99 52.20 -14.38
C THR A 140 14.33 52.25 -15.09
N LEU A 141 14.97 51.11 -15.35
CA LEU A 141 16.21 51.03 -16.12
C LEU A 141 16.02 51.57 -17.54
N LYS A 142 14.87 51.27 -18.16
CA LYS A 142 14.55 51.76 -19.51
C LYS A 142 14.36 53.28 -19.54
N GLU A 143 13.69 53.85 -18.55
CA GLU A 143 13.54 55.31 -18.40
C GLU A 143 14.90 55.99 -18.24
N LEU A 144 15.76 55.47 -17.36
CA LEU A 144 17.11 55.99 -17.17
C LEU A 144 17.96 55.90 -18.44
N TYR A 145 17.87 54.79 -19.16
CA TYR A 145 18.50 54.65 -20.47
C TYR A 145 17.99 55.72 -21.44
N ASP A 146 16.67 55.92 -21.54
CA ASP A 146 16.10 56.90 -22.48
C ASP A 146 16.53 58.34 -22.16
N ILE A 147 16.80 58.65 -20.88
CA ILE A 147 17.34 59.95 -20.43
C ILE A 147 18.84 60.07 -20.75
N LEU A 148 19.62 59.01 -20.53
CA LEU A 148 21.09 59.07 -20.62
C LEU A 148 21.64 58.81 -22.03
N ASN A 149 20.99 57.97 -22.83
CA ASN A 149 21.50 57.53 -24.12
C ASN A 149 21.74 58.67 -25.13
N PRO A 150 20.92 59.74 -25.18
CA PRO A 150 21.22 60.91 -26.00
C PRO A 150 22.55 61.57 -25.64
N SER A 151 22.79 61.81 -24.35
CA SER A 151 24.05 62.40 -23.85
C SER A 151 25.26 61.53 -24.17
N TYR A 152 25.11 60.21 -24.08
CA TYR A 152 26.16 59.27 -24.50
C TYR A 152 26.43 59.35 -26.00
N SER A 153 25.38 59.42 -26.83
CA SER A 153 25.53 59.55 -28.28
C SER A 153 26.21 60.87 -28.69
N GLU A 154 25.88 61.97 -28.01
CA GLU A 154 26.56 63.26 -28.20
C GLU A 154 28.04 63.17 -27.82
N TRP A 155 28.36 62.56 -26.68
CA TRP A 155 29.74 62.44 -26.22
C TRP A 155 30.60 61.58 -27.14
N PHE A 156 30.07 60.45 -27.61
CA PHE A 156 30.76 59.56 -28.53
C PHE A 156 30.73 60.05 -29.99
N GLN A 157 30.01 61.15 -30.29
CA GLN A 157 29.81 61.69 -31.65
C GLN A 157 29.26 60.67 -32.65
N GLN A 158 28.58 59.64 -32.16
CA GLN A 158 27.95 58.60 -32.96
C GLN A 158 26.76 58.02 -32.19
N GLN A 159 25.76 57.51 -32.91
CA GLN A 159 24.63 56.84 -32.29
C GLN A 159 25.15 55.64 -31.48
N THR A 160 24.99 55.71 -30.16
CA THR A 160 25.47 54.69 -29.23
C THR A 160 24.28 54.12 -28.48
N GLU A 161 24.28 52.81 -28.25
CA GLU A 161 23.28 52.12 -27.44
C GLU A 161 23.98 51.51 -26.23
N ILE A 162 23.79 52.13 -25.07
CA ILE A 162 24.51 51.75 -23.84
C ILE A 162 23.91 50.54 -23.12
N VAL A 163 22.67 50.17 -23.45
CA VAL A 163 21.96 49.00 -22.93
C VAL A 163 21.07 48.41 -24.03
N ASP A 164 21.14 47.10 -24.24
CA ASP A 164 20.25 46.34 -25.12
C ASP A 164 19.09 45.72 -24.30
N PHE A 165 17.85 46.12 -24.58
CA PHE A 165 16.64 45.63 -23.92
C PHE A 165 16.00 44.49 -24.71
N SER A 166 16.55 43.29 -24.57
CA SER A 166 16.04 42.09 -25.26
C SER A 166 14.98 41.29 -24.49
N ALA A 167 14.80 41.57 -23.20
CA ALA A 167 13.80 40.92 -22.36
C ALA A 167 12.38 41.32 -22.79
N LYS A 168 11.54 40.34 -23.14
CA LYS A 168 10.14 40.56 -23.58
C LYS A 168 9.10 40.08 -22.57
N THR A 169 9.50 39.17 -21.69
CA THR A 169 8.59 38.48 -20.78
C THR A 169 9.24 38.24 -19.42
N ILE A 170 8.41 38.08 -18.40
CA ILE A 170 8.81 37.81 -17.02
C ILE A 170 8.10 36.54 -16.49
N PRO A 171 8.80 35.69 -15.70
CA PRO A 171 8.17 34.51 -15.12
C PRO A 171 6.97 34.88 -14.24
N TYR A 172 5.85 34.18 -14.42
CA TYR A 172 4.61 34.44 -13.70
C TYR A 172 3.81 33.15 -13.51
N ALA A 173 3.19 32.98 -12.34
CA ALA A 173 2.37 31.84 -11.99
C ALA A 173 0.88 32.12 -12.27
N PHE A 174 0.26 31.25 -13.07
CA PHE A 174 -1.13 31.32 -13.51
C PHE A 174 -1.94 30.12 -13.00
N PRO A 175 -3.25 30.29 -12.73
CA PRO A 175 -4.14 29.15 -12.53
C PRO A 175 -4.37 28.42 -13.87
N GLY A 176 -4.23 27.10 -13.85
CA GLY A 176 -4.53 26.19 -14.96
C GLY A 176 -5.71 25.27 -14.65
N SER A 177 -6.08 24.41 -15.60
CA SER A 177 -7.22 23.48 -15.49
C SER A 177 -7.07 22.42 -14.40
N SER A 178 -5.83 22.07 -14.04
CA SER A 178 -5.52 21.04 -13.05
C SER A 178 -4.53 21.48 -11.98
N GLY A 179 -4.27 22.79 -11.83
CA GLY A 179 -3.29 23.28 -10.86
C GLY A 179 -2.72 24.65 -11.20
N LEU A 180 -1.47 24.90 -10.79
CA LEU A 180 -0.73 26.12 -11.09
C LEU A 180 0.25 25.86 -12.23
N ILE A 181 0.35 26.82 -13.16
CA ILE A 181 1.27 26.80 -14.29
C ILE A 181 2.27 27.93 -14.07
N LEU A 182 3.56 27.63 -14.07
CA LEU A 182 4.60 28.63 -14.16
C LEU A 182 4.86 28.91 -15.64
N GLY A 183 4.49 30.09 -16.10
CA GLY A 183 4.67 30.55 -17.47
C GLY A 183 5.38 31.89 -17.52
N ASN A 184 5.24 32.58 -18.64
CA ASN A 184 5.81 33.90 -18.87
C ASN A 184 4.68 34.90 -19.15
N LYS A 185 4.66 36.02 -18.44
CA LYS A 185 3.82 37.20 -18.72
C LYS A 185 4.62 38.16 -19.60
N GLU A 186 4.00 38.81 -20.58
CA GLU A 186 4.65 39.91 -21.31
C GLU A 186 4.93 41.09 -20.37
N ILE A 187 6.08 41.74 -20.58
CA ILE A 187 6.43 42.97 -19.86
C ILE A 187 5.59 44.10 -20.47
N GLU A 188 4.82 44.80 -19.64
CA GLU A 188 4.05 45.95 -20.07
C GLU A 188 4.99 47.14 -20.24
N TRP A 189 5.33 47.48 -21.48
CA TRP A 189 6.05 48.72 -21.77
C TRP A 189 5.04 49.86 -21.83
N GLU A 190 5.20 50.89 -21.00
CA GLU A 190 4.37 52.10 -21.12
C GLU A 190 4.47 52.64 -22.55
N LYS A 191 3.31 52.79 -23.20
CA LYS A 191 3.24 53.45 -24.51
C LYS A 191 3.42 54.95 -24.27
N LYS A 192 4.58 55.46 -24.68
CA LYS A 192 4.84 56.90 -24.84
C LYS A 192 3.78 57.58 -25.70
#